data_AF-A0A956WUE4-F1
#
_entry.id   AF-A0A956WUE4-F1
#
_cell.length_a   1.000
_cell.length_b   1.000
_cell.length_c   1.000
_cell.angle_alpha   90.00
_cell.angle_beta   90.00
_cell.angle_gamma   90.00
#
_symmetry.space_group_name_H-M   'P 1'
#
loop_
_entity.id
_entity.type
_entity.pdbx_description
1 polymer ?
#
loop_
_entity_poly.entity_id
_entity_poly.type
_entity_poly.pdbx_seq_one_letter_code
_entity_poly.pdbx_strand_id
1 'polypeptide(L)'
;MKSAPNNPDNLSAVLQPVGVALDRGAWLKLRNTHADLAAAVEAAVAAGAQPEEIRRYVIQHTERTDLGAWVEQAARWLAHEMI
;
A
#
# COMPACT_ATOMS: atom_id res chain seq x y z
N MET A 1 6.58 -37.63 -16.23
CA MET A 1 5.75 -36.84 -15.29
C MET A 1 6.24 -35.41 -15.35
N LYS A 2 5.47 -34.47 -15.94
CA LYS A 2 5.77 -33.03 -15.87
C LYS A 2 5.11 -32.52 -14.59
N SER A 3 5.91 -32.19 -13.57
CA SER A 3 5.42 -31.56 -12.35
C SER A 3 4.77 -30.22 -12.68
N ALA A 4 3.60 -29.97 -12.08
CA ALA A 4 2.80 -28.76 -12.31
C ALA A 4 3.55 -27.49 -11.85
N PRO A 5 3.35 -26.34 -12.51
CA PRO A 5 4.02 -25.07 -12.19
C PRO A 5 3.45 -24.34 -10.96
N ASN A 6 2.61 -24.99 -10.15
CA ASN A 6 1.89 -24.36 -9.03
C ASN A 6 2.76 -24.24 -7.77
N ASN A 7 3.94 -23.62 -7.88
CA ASN A 7 4.68 -23.19 -6.69
C ASN A 7 4.27 -21.74 -6.36
N PRO A 8 3.60 -21.48 -5.22
CA PRO A 8 3.10 -20.14 -4.87
C PRO A 8 4.21 -19.08 -4.82
N ASP A 9 5.44 -19.48 -4.52
CA ASP A 9 6.61 -18.60 -4.50
C ASP A 9 6.95 -18.03 -5.89
N ASN A 10 6.68 -18.78 -6.95
CA ASN A 10 6.94 -18.36 -8.33
C ASN A 10 5.90 -17.31 -8.79
N LEU A 11 4.65 -17.45 -8.34
CA LEU A 11 3.58 -16.51 -8.66
C LEU A 11 3.80 -15.16 -7.97
N SER A 12 4.19 -15.16 -6.70
CA SER A 12 4.51 -13.93 -5.96
C SER A 12 5.66 -13.15 -6.59
N ALA A 13 6.71 -13.83 -7.04
CA ALA A 13 7.83 -13.19 -7.73
C ALA A 13 7.40 -12.56 -9.07
N VAL A 14 6.58 -13.27 -9.85
CA VAL A 14 6.05 -12.77 -11.13
C VAL A 14 5.10 -11.59 -10.95
N LEU A 15 4.30 -11.57 -9.88
CA LEU A 15 3.31 -10.52 -9.62
C LEU A 15 3.84 -9.35 -8.79
N GLN A 16 5.03 -9.44 -8.19
CA GLN A 16 5.62 -8.36 -7.42
C GLN A 16 5.62 -7.01 -8.17
N PRO A 17 5.98 -6.93 -9.48
CA PRO A 17 5.89 -5.68 -10.23
C PRO A 17 4.48 -5.10 -10.33
N VAL A 18 3.45 -5.97 -10.36
CA VAL A 18 2.04 -5.54 -10.34
C VAL A 18 1.71 -4.91 -9.00
N GLY A 19 2.13 -5.52 -7.89
CA GLY A 19 1.94 -4.96 -6.55
C GLY A 19 2.55 -3.57 -6.42
N VAL A 20 3.80 -3.40 -6.86
CA VAL A 20 4.50 -2.10 -6.85
C VAL A 20 3.77 -1.06 -7.70
N ALA A 21 3.30 -1.44 -8.90
CA ALA A 21 2.55 -0.54 -9.77
C ALA A 21 1.20 -0.11 -9.15
N LEU A 22 0.52 -1.01 -8.45
CA LEU A 22 -0.73 -0.72 -7.75
C LEU A 22 -0.51 0.20 -6.55
N ASP A 23 0.52 -0.05 -5.74
CA ASP A 23 0.88 0.80 -4.60
C ASP A 23 1.22 2.23 -5.08
N ARG A 24 2.00 2.37 -6.17
CA ARG A 24 2.26 3.67 -6.82
C ARG A 24 0.97 4.35 -7.30
N GLY A 25 0.10 3.60 -7.96
CA GLY A 25 -1.18 4.09 -8.45
C GLY A 25 -2.08 4.59 -7.32
N ALA A 26 -2.10 3.87 -6.20
CA ALA A 26 -2.82 4.25 -5.00
C ALA A 26 -2.31 5.59 -4.44
N TRP A 27 -0.99 5.76 -4.33
CA TRP A 27 -0.37 7.02 -3.90
C TRP A 27 -0.72 8.19 -4.82
N LEU A 28 -0.54 8.02 -6.13
CA LEU A 28 -0.85 9.07 -7.10
C LEU A 28 -2.33 9.46 -7.06
N LYS A 29 -3.23 8.48 -6.98
CA LYS A 29 -4.67 8.74 -6.85
C LYS A 29 -4.98 9.48 -5.56
N LEU A 30 -4.38 9.07 -4.43
CA LEU A 30 -4.62 9.68 -3.13
C LEU A 30 -4.20 11.15 -3.15
N ARG A 31 -2.99 11.44 -3.61
CA ARG A 31 -2.46 12.81 -3.76
C ARG A 31 -3.30 13.69 -4.67
N ASN A 32 -3.80 13.14 -5.77
CA ASN A 32 -4.58 13.90 -6.75
C ASN A 32 -6.04 14.13 -6.34
N THR A 33 -6.61 13.31 -5.45
CA THR A 33 -8.04 13.37 -5.10
C THR A 33 -8.29 13.83 -3.67
N HIS A 34 -7.33 13.62 -2.76
CA HIS A 34 -7.43 13.90 -1.33
C HIS A 34 -6.07 14.40 -0.80
N ALA A 35 -5.66 15.61 -1.22
CA ALA A 35 -4.33 16.15 -0.94
C ALA A 35 -3.99 16.20 0.57
N ASP A 36 -4.94 16.59 1.42
CA ASP A 36 -4.73 16.66 2.88
C ASP A 36 -4.50 15.27 3.49
N LEU A 37 -5.25 14.26 3.02
CA LEU A 37 -5.06 12.88 3.46
C LEU A 37 -3.71 12.35 2.98
N ALA A 38 -3.31 12.65 1.75
CA ALA A 38 -2.00 12.28 1.23
C ALA A 38 -0.86 12.89 2.07
N ALA A 39 -0.97 14.17 2.43
CA ALA A 39 0.02 14.84 3.29
C ALA A 39 0.11 14.22 4.69
N ALA A 40 -1.04 13.85 5.28
CA ALA A 40 -1.06 13.17 6.58
C ALA A 40 -0.40 11.78 6.52
N VAL A 41 -0.62 11.02 5.44
CA VAL A 41 0.01 9.70 5.23
C VAL A 41 1.51 9.85 5.02
N GLU A 42 1.96 10.82 4.21
CA GLU A 42 3.37 11.14 3.99
C GLU A 42 4.07 11.51 5.30
N ALA A 43 3.46 12.37 6.11
CA ALA A 43 3.99 12.74 7.42
C ALA A 43 4.08 11.55 8.38
N ALA A 44 3.08 10.66 8.39
CA ALA A 44 3.08 9.46 9.22
C ALA A 44 4.22 8.49 8.83
N VAL A 45 4.39 8.24 7.52
CA VAL A 45 5.48 7.39 7.02
C VAL A 45 6.85 8.01 7.31
N ALA A 46 7.00 9.33 7.12
CA ALA A 46 8.22 10.06 7.46
C ALA A 46 8.58 9.97 8.95
N ALA A 47 7.57 9.85 9.82
CA ALA A 47 7.74 9.64 11.26
C ALA A 47 8.02 8.18 11.64
N GLY A 48 8.08 7.26 10.66
CA GLY A 48 8.39 5.84 10.87
C GLY A 48 7.17 4.94 11.08
N ALA A 49 5.95 5.46 10.93
CA ALA A 49 4.74 4.64 11.03
C ALA A 49 4.70 3.60 9.92
N GLN A 50 4.40 2.36 10.28
CA GLN A 50 4.30 1.27 9.32
C GLN A 50 2.97 1.35 8.55
N PRO A 51 2.93 0.94 7.27
CA PRO A 51 1.70 0.96 6.47
C PRO A 51 0.50 0.27 7.14
N GLU A 52 0.74 -0.85 7.84
CA GLU A 52 -0.32 -1.57 8.57
C GLU A 52 -0.89 -0.76 9.75
N GLU A 53 -0.07 0.02 10.45
CA GLU A 53 -0.50 0.87 11.56
C GLU A 53 -1.39 2.00 11.04
N ILE A 54 -1.01 2.61 9.91
CA ILE A 54 -1.80 3.64 9.23
C ILE A 54 -3.16 3.06 8.80
N ARG A 55 -3.18 1.85 8.20
CA ARG A 55 -4.44 1.16 7.88
C ARG A 55 -5.31 0.99 9.10
N ARG A 56 -4.76 0.46 10.19
CA ARG A 56 -5.49 0.18 11.42
C ARG A 56 -6.12 1.46 11.98
N TYR A 57 -5.34 2.54 12.02
CA TYR A 57 -5.82 3.86 12.43
C TYR A 57 -7.00 4.32 11.57
N VAL A 58 -6.86 4.28 10.24
CA VAL A 58 -7.92 4.71 9.32
C VAL A 58 -9.21 3.91 9.53
N ILE A 59 -9.11 2.57 9.63
CA ILE A 59 -10.28 1.72 9.86
C ILE A 59 -10.94 2.03 11.20
N GLN A 60 -10.17 2.20 12.27
CA GLN A 60 -10.72 2.48 13.60
C GLN A 60 -11.47 3.82 13.66
N HIS A 61 -11.04 4.82 12.90
CA HIS A 61 -11.62 6.17 12.97
C HIS A 61 -12.69 6.44 11.93
N THR A 62 -12.72 5.66 10.85
CA THR A 62 -13.68 5.87 9.74
C THR A 62 -14.67 4.72 9.59
N GLU A 63 -14.41 3.58 10.24
CA GLU A 63 -15.13 2.32 10.07
C GLU A 63 -15.09 1.80 8.62
N ARG A 64 -14.18 2.32 7.78
CA ARG A 64 -14.08 2.01 6.35
C ARG A 64 -12.86 1.17 6.02
N THR A 65 -13.08 -0.13 5.88
CA THR A 65 -12.05 -1.11 5.50
C THR A 65 -11.44 -0.85 4.13
N ASP A 66 -12.25 -0.43 3.16
CA ASP A 66 -11.82 -0.11 1.79
C ASP A 66 -10.85 1.08 1.76
N LEU A 67 -11.20 2.14 2.51
CA LEU A 67 -10.36 3.31 2.68
C LEU A 67 -9.05 2.95 3.38
N GLY A 68 -9.12 2.14 4.43
CA GLY A 68 -7.93 1.66 5.12
C GLY A 68 -6.97 0.89 4.20
N ALA A 69 -7.49 -0.04 3.39
CA ALA A 69 -6.67 -0.81 2.45
C ALA A 69 -6.06 0.08 1.35
N TRP A 70 -6.81 1.05 0.85
CA TRP A 70 -6.30 1.99 -0.15
C TRP A 70 -5.19 2.90 0.42
N VAL A 71 -5.37 3.40 1.64
CA VAL A 71 -4.34 4.19 2.34
C VAL A 71 -3.10 3.35 2.65
N GLU A 72 -3.27 2.06 3.00
CA GLU A 72 -2.15 1.13 3.19
C GLU A 72 -1.30 0.99 1.93
N GLN A 73 -1.94 0.79 0.77
CA GLN A 73 -1.25 0.68 -0.52
C GLN A 73 -0.42 1.94 -0.82
N ALA A 74 -1.00 3.11 -0.59
CA ALA A 74 -0.31 4.37 -0.77
C ALA A 74 0.89 4.52 0.20
N ALA A 75 0.72 4.11 1.46
CA ALA A 75 1.77 4.15 2.47
C ALA A 75 2.92 3.17 2.15
N ARG A 76 2.64 1.98 1.60
CA ARG A 76 3.68 1.04 1.18
C ARG A 76 4.56 1.61 0.08
N TRP A 77 3.97 2.31 -0.90
CA TRP A 77 4.75 3.00 -1.93
C TRP A 77 5.70 4.03 -1.32
N LEU A 78 5.21 4.88 -0.41
CA LEU A 78 6.04 5.88 0.27
C LEU A 78 7.15 5.23 1.09
N ALA A 79 6.84 4.20 1.87
CA ALA A 79 7.83 3.50 2.68
C ALA A 79 8.94 2.85 1.84
N HIS A 80 8.63 2.44 0.60
CA HIS A 80 9.62 1.93 -0.35
C HIS A 80 10.51 3.02 -0.95
N GLU A 81 9.95 4.20 -1.25
CA GLU A 81 10.69 5.30 -1.90
C GLU A 81 11.52 6.17 -0.92
N MET A 82 11.22 6.12 0.38
CA MET A 82 11.91 6.91 1.41
C MET A 82 13.14 6.20 2.02
N ILE A 83 13.41 4.97 1.62
CA ILE A 83 14.60 4.18 1.97
C ILE A 83 15.64 4.34 0.85
#